data_AF-K1UEU1-F1
#
_entry.id   AF-K1UEU1-F1
#
_cell.length_a   1.000
_cell.length_b   1.000
_cell.length_c   1.000
_cell.angle_alpha   90.00
_cell.angle_beta   90.00
_cell.angle_gamma   90.00
#
_symmetry.space_group_name_H-M   'P 1'
#
loop_
_entity.id
_entity.type
_entity.pdbx_description
1 polymer ?
#
loop_
_entity_poly.entity_id
_entity_poly.type
_entity_poly.pdbx_seq_one_letter_code
_entity_poly.pdbx_strand_id
1 'polypeptide(L)'
;GDYPAVMGFDLGKIELDSKENLDGVSFDRMRKEIIAQNERGGIVTLSWHPWNPVTGENAWDPKGDAVAAVLDGGAQQQKFDGWLKKVSDFILSLKTNDGKLVPVIFRPWHEMNGGWFWWGASSCTPVQYNQLYVKTLNILTKAGCNNIVWAWSPNLSDEKTVEKFLERFPGEKYVDMLGVDVYEFDNSDANYQQNLAATLDVLMEAAKKV
;
A
#
# COMPACT_ATOMS: atom_id res chain seq x y z
N GLY A 1 7.23 -24.61 -16.78
CA GLY A 1 6.40 -23.72 -15.96
C GLY A 1 6.60 -22.31 -16.42
N ASP A 2 5.63 -21.42 -16.18
CA ASP A 2 5.70 -20.00 -16.53
C ASP A 2 5.76 -19.14 -15.27
N TYR A 3 6.31 -17.93 -15.39
CA TYR A 3 6.33 -16.96 -14.30
C TYR A 3 4.94 -16.31 -14.13
N PRO A 4 4.61 -15.79 -12.93
CA PRO A 4 3.40 -14.99 -12.78
C PRO A 4 3.50 -13.69 -13.59
N ALA A 5 2.37 -13.24 -14.13
CA ALA A 5 2.30 -11.97 -14.85
C ALA A 5 2.59 -10.78 -13.92
N VAL A 6 2.14 -10.85 -12.66
CA VAL A 6 2.36 -9.83 -11.63
C VAL A 6 3.15 -10.44 -10.48
N MET A 7 4.22 -9.78 -10.04
CA MET A 7 5.00 -10.18 -8.87
C MET A 7 4.94 -9.09 -7.80
N GLY A 8 4.54 -9.50 -6.58
CA GLY A 8 4.41 -8.62 -5.43
C GLY A 8 5.63 -8.67 -4.50
N PHE A 9 5.97 -7.53 -3.91
CA PHE A 9 7.01 -7.40 -2.89
C PHE A 9 6.54 -6.46 -1.77
N ASP A 10 7.09 -6.62 -0.56
CA ASP A 10 6.78 -5.75 0.57
C ASP A 10 7.99 -4.97 1.06
N LEU A 11 7.79 -3.68 1.32
CA LEU A 11 8.83 -2.75 1.74
C LEU A 11 8.99 -2.61 3.26
N GLY A 12 8.25 -3.35 4.09
CA GLY A 12 8.30 -3.20 5.54
C GLY A 12 9.72 -3.35 6.09
N LYS A 13 10.08 -2.54 7.08
CA LYS A 13 11.44 -2.32 7.62
C LYS A 13 12.40 -1.53 6.73
N ILE A 14 12.05 -1.13 5.51
CA ILE A 14 12.90 -0.23 4.72
C ILE A 14 13.12 1.10 5.45
N GLU A 15 12.10 1.53 6.19
CA GLU A 15 12.09 2.74 6.99
C GLU A 15 13.10 2.73 8.15
N LEU A 16 13.58 1.54 8.52
CA LEU A 16 14.51 1.31 9.62
C LEU A 16 15.96 1.10 9.16
N ASP A 17 16.28 1.37 7.88
CA ASP A 17 17.60 1.07 7.28
C ASP A 17 17.97 -0.43 7.36
N SER A 18 16.97 -1.30 7.41
CA SER A 18 17.20 -2.74 7.43
C SER A 18 17.70 -3.22 6.06
N LYS A 19 18.56 -4.25 6.07
CA LYS A 19 18.99 -4.92 4.83
C LYS A 19 17.94 -5.87 4.27
N GLU A 20 16.96 -6.24 5.09
CA GLU A 20 15.92 -7.21 4.81
C GLU A 20 14.56 -6.66 5.22
N ASN A 21 13.51 -7.04 4.50
CA ASN A 21 12.16 -6.67 4.83
C ASN A 21 11.66 -7.37 6.11
N LEU A 22 10.39 -7.16 6.47
CA LEU A 22 9.76 -7.77 7.64
C LEU A 22 9.80 -9.31 7.67
N ASP A 23 9.89 -9.96 6.50
CA ASP A 23 9.89 -11.41 6.34
C ASP A 23 11.30 -12.00 6.11
N GLY A 24 12.36 -11.18 6.26
CA GLY A 24 13.75 -11.61 6.05
C GLY A 24 14.17 -11.66 4.58
N VAL A 25 13.43 -11.03 3.66
CA VAL A 25 13.82 -10.93 2.25
C VAL A 25 14.74 -9.73 2.04
N SER A 26 15.96 -9.97 1.58
CA SER A 26 16.94 -8.90 1.29
C SER A 26 16.42 -7.88 0.28
N PHE A 27 16.52 -6.58 0.60
CA PHE A 27 16.19 -5.49 -0.32
C PHE A 27 17.05 -5.51 -1.61
N ASP A 28 18.29 -5.98 -1.52
CA ASP A 28 19.15 -6.16 -2.70
C ASP A 28 18.67 -7.29 -3.59
N ARG A 29 18.18 -8.38 -2.99
CA ARG A 29 17.52 -9.46 -3.75
C ARG A 29 16.24 -8.95 -4.39
N MET A 30 15.38 -8.26 -3.63
CA MET A 30 14.13 -7.71 -4.18
C MET A 30 14.40 -6.80 -5.37
N ARG A 31 15.38 -5.87 -5.28
CA ARG A 31 15.77 -5.03 -6.42
C ARG A 31 16.14 -5.83 -7.66
N LYS A 32 16.95 -6.89 -7.51
CA LYS A 32 17.34 -7.77 -8.62
C LYS A 32 16.13 -8.47 -9.24
N GLU A 33 15.25 -9.04 -8.42
CA GLU A 33 14.06 -9.75 -8.91
C GLU A 33 13.05 -8.81 -9.57
N ILE A 34 12.86 -7.59 -9.04
CA ILE A 34 12.02 -6.55 -9.62
C ILE A 34 12.50 -6.17 -11.03
N ILE A 35 13.81 -5.90 -11.18
CA ILE A 35 14.39 -5.57 -12.49
C ILE A 35 14.23 -6.75 -13.44
N ALA A 36 14.54 -7.97 -12.97
CA ALA A 36 14.44 -9.17 -13.78
C ALA A 36 12.98 -9.50 -14.18
N GLN A 37 11.98 -9.19 -13.33
CA GLN A 37 10.56 -9.33 -13.65
C GLN A 37 10.13 -8.33 -14.72
N ASN A 38 10.59 -7.08 -14.62
CA ASN A 38 10.34 -6.09 -15.67
C ASN A 38 11.00 -6.47 -17.01
N GLU A 39 12.25 -6.95 -16.98
CA GLU A 39 12.99 -7.34 -18.18
C GLU A 39 12.35 -8.52 -18.93
N ARG A 40 11.64 -9.41 -18.23
CA ARG A 40 10.86 -10.50 -18.85
C ARG A 40 9.43 -10.10 -19.23
N GLY A 41 9.08 -8.81 -19.14
CA GLY A 41 7.77 -8.27 -19.50
C GLY A 41 6.68 -8.43 -18.44
N GLY A 42 7.05 -8.77 -17.20
CA GLY A 42 6.13 -8.87 -16.08
C GLY A 42 5.89 -7.53 -15.37
N ILE A 43 4.82 -7.48 -14.59
CA ILE A 43 4.41 -6.32 -13.80
C ILE A 43 4.88 -6.49 -12.35
N VAL A 44 5.26 -5.38 -11.72
CA VAL A 44 5.69 -5.34 -10.32
C VAL A 44 4.68 -4.55 -9.50
N THR A 45 4.29 -5.10 -8.35
CA THR A 45 3.53 -4.37 -7.32
C THR A 45 4.27 -4.37 -5.99
N LEU A 46 4.20 -3.25 -5.28
CA LEU A 46 4.84 -3.02 -4.00
C LEU A 46 3.77 -2.69 -2.95
N SER A 47 3.72 -3.47 -1.88
CA SER A 47 3.03 -3.11 -0.63
C SER A 47 4.03 -2.59 0.40
N TRP A 48 3.52 -2.05 1.51
CA TRP A 48 4.36 -1.58 2.59
C TRP A 48 3.69 -1.81 3.93
N HIS A 49 4.34 -2.62 4.78
CA HIS A 49 4.00 -2.80 6.19
C HIS A 49 5.03 -2.09 7.09
N PRO A 50 5.01 -0.74 7.18
CA PRO A 50 5.92 0.00 8.03
C PRO A 50 5.66 -0.25 9.51
N TRP A 51 6.73 -0.20 10.28
CA TRP A 51 6.66 -0.14 11.74
C TRP A 51 5.87 1.09 12.21
N ASN A 52 5.30 1.03 13.41
CA ASN A 52 4.59 2.14 14.02
C ASN A 52 5.61 3.24 14.42
N PRO A 53 5.50 4.47 13.89
CA PRO A 53 6.45 5.55 14.14
C PRO A 53 6.40 6.09 15.57
N VAL A 54 5.30 5.89 16.30
CA VAL A 54 5.12 6.36 17.69
C VAL A 54 5.69 5.35 18.67
N THR A 55 5.28 4.09 18.58
CA THR A 55 5.64 3.06 19.56
C THR A 55 6.95 2.35 19.23
N GLY A 56 7.34 2.34 17.95
CA GLY A 56 8.49 1.58 17.49
C GLY A 56 8.23 0.08 17.43
N GLU A 57 6.97 -0.37 17.41
CA GLU A 57 6.57 -1.75 17.14
C GLU A 57 6.23 -1.96 15.66
N ASN A 58 5.83 -3.16 15.25
CA ASN A 58 5.50 -3.48 13.86
C ASN A 58 4.16 -2.85 13.39
N ALA A 59 3.79 -3.12 12.12
CA ALA A 59 2.58 -2.58 11.49
C ALA A 59 1.27 -2.90 12.23
N TRP A 60 1.22 -4.01 12.96
CA TRP A 60 0.05 -4.51 13.68
C TRP A 60 -0.10 -3.95 15.10
N ASP A 61 0.68 -2.93 15.47
CA ASP A 61 0.48 -2.22 16.74
C ASP A 61 -0.38 -0.96 16.53
N PRO A 62 -1.72 -1.00 16.75
CA PRO A 62 -2.63 0.10 16.42
C PRO A 62 -2.56 1.29 17.40
N LYS A 63 -1.62 1.29 18.34
CA LYS A 63 -1.55 2.23 19.47
C LYS A 63 -0.89 3.56 19.09
N GLY A 64 -1.12 4.56 19.94
CA GLY A 64 -0.37 5.82 19.94
C GLY A 64 -0.82 6.84 18.92
N ASP A 65 -2.01 6.70 18.33
CA ASP A 65 -2.58 7.62 17.34
C ASP A 65 -1.60 7.95 16.20
N ALA A 66 -0.91 6.92 15.71
CA ALA A 66 0.23 7.05 14.81
C ALA A 66 -0.07 7.88 13.56
N VAL A 67 -1.27 7.75 12.97
CA VAL A 67 -1.66 8.59 11.81
C VAL A 67 -1.67 10.07 12.18
N ALA A 68 -2.32 10.46 13.28
CA ALA A 68 -2.33 11.85 13.72
C ALA A 68 -0.92 12.36 14.01
N ALA A 69 -0.05 11.50 14.57
CA ALA A 69 1.33 11.85 14.89
C ALA A 69 2.21 12.06 13.65
N VAL A 70 1.94 11.43 12.51
CA VAL A 70 2.75 11.59 11.28
C VAL A 70 2.24 12.64 10.31
N LEU A 71 1.01 13.10 10.47
CA LEU A 71 0.45 14.19 9.67
C LEU A 71 1.11 15.53 9.99
N ASP A 72 0.79 16.55 9.19
CA ASP A 72 1.39 17.87 9.33
C ASP A 72 1.07 18.49 10.70
N GLY A 73 2.12 18.92 11.41
CA GLY A 73 2.05 19.39 12.80
C GLY A 73 2.14 18.28 13.86
N GLY A 74 2.14 17.01 13.45
CA GLY A 74 2.26 15.85 14.33
C GLY A 74 3.68 15.62 14.85
N ALA A 75 3.80 15.04 16.05
CA ALA A 75 5.07 14.84 16.73
C ALA A 75 6.07 13.91 16.00
N GLN A 76 5.57 13.03 15.13
CA GLN A 76 6.37 12.08 14.32
C GLN A 76 6.50 12.50 12.85
N GLN A 77 6.00 13.68 12.46
CA GLN A 77 6.02 14.13 11.06
C GLN A 77 7.42 14.03 10.43
N GLN A 78 8.45 14.60 11.06
CA GLN A 78 9.81 14.61 10.49
C GLN A 78 10.41 13.21 10.36
N LYS A 79 10.18 12.35 11.36
CA LYS A 79 10.61 10.95 11.33
C LYS A 79 9.97 10.23 10.14
N PHE A 80 8.67 10.43 9.97
CA PHE A 80 7.90 9.79 8.92
C PHE A 80 8.21 10.33 7.52
N ASP A 81 8.45 11.63 7.36
CA ASP A 81 8.92 12.21 6.08
C ASP A 81 10.26 11.58 5.68
N GLY A 82 11.14 11.30 6.65
CA GLY A 82 12.37 10.53 6.44
C GLY A 82 12.13 9.08 6.00
N TRP A 83 11.09 8.42 6.52
CA TRP A 83 10.70 7.08 6.11
C TRP A 83 10.17 7.05 4.67
N LEU A 84 9.32 8.00 4.31
CA LEU A 84 8.83 8.16 2.93
C LEU A 84 9.96 8.45 1.95
N LYS A 85 11.00 9.18 2.38
CA LYS A 85 12.21 9.37 1.57
C LYS A 85 12.93 8.05 1.29
N LYS A 86 13.01 7.14 2.25
CA LYS A 86 13.65 5.82 2.04
C LYS A 86 12.87 4.97 1.04
N VAL A 87 11.53 5.03 1.10
CA VAL A 87 10.67 4.39 0.10
C VAL A 87 10.90 4.99 -1.29
N SER A 88 10.93 6.33 -1.41
CA SER A 88 11.17 6.98 -2.71
C SER A 88 12.57 6.69 -3.24
N ASP A 89 13.60 6.71 -2.40
CA ASP A 89 14.97 6.36 -2.77
C ASP A 89 15.05 4.91 -3.30
N PHE A 90 14.33 3.97 -2.68
CA PHE A 90 14.26 2.60 -3.17
C PHE A 90 13.58 2.49 -4.52
N ILE A 91 12.41 3.10 -4.70
CA ILE A 91 11.69 3.09 -5.98
C ILE A 91 12.53 3.73 -7.10
N LEU A 92 13.21 4.84 -6.81
CA LEU A 92 14.12 5.50 -7.76
C LEU A 92 15.39 4.70 -8.05
N SER A 93 15.75 3.74 -7.20
CA SER A 93 16.86 2.81 -7.45
C SER A 93 16.50 1.67 -8.40
N LEU A 94 15.21 1.44 -8.66
CA LEU A 94 14.73 0.40 -9.57
C LEU A 94 14.93 0.86 -11.01
N LYS A 95 16.11 0.56 -11.57
CA LYS A 95 16.46 0.93 -12.94
C LYS A 95 16.89 -0.27 -13.75
N THR A 96 16.43 -0.32 -14.99
CA THR A 96 16.94 -1.25 -16.01
C THR A 96 18.40 -0.94 -16.34
N ASN A 97 19.05 -1.85 -17.06
CA ASN A 97 20.45 -1.68 -17.48
C ASN A 97 20.69 -0.43 -18.35
N ASP A 98 19.68 0.05 -19.09
CA ASP A 98 19.73 1.29 -19.87
C ASP A 98 19.31 2.55 -19.06
N GLY A 99 19.14 2.41 -17.73
CA GLY A 99 18.91 3.51 -16.80
C GLY A 99 17.47 3.99 -16.69
N LYS A 100 16.50 3.32 -17.34
CA LYS A 100 15.08 3.66 -17.23
C LYS A 100 14.52 3.17 -15.90
N LEU A 101 13.65 3.97 -15.29
CA LEU A 101 12.93 3.56 -14.09
C LEU A 101 11.97 2.40 -14.41
N VAL A 102 11.96 1.39 -13.55
CA VAL A 102 11.01 0.27 -13.62
C VAL A 102 9.63 0.76 -13.16
N PRO A 103 8.56 0.62 -13.95
CA PRO A 103 7.20 0.93 -13.51
C PRO A 103 6.77 0.01 -12.36
N VAL A 104 6.12 0.58 -11.34
CA VAL A 104 5.60 -0.18 -10.19
C VAL A 104 4.18 0.23 -9.86
N ILE A 105 3.36 -0.73 -9.45
CA ILE A 105 2.08 -0.45 -8.78
C ILE A 105 2.37 -0.34 -7.29
N PHE A 106 2.31 0.87 -6.72
CA PHE A 106 2.51 1.06 -5.28
C PHE A 106 1.16 1.10 -4.57
N ARG A 107 0.98 0.24 -3.58
CA ARG A 107 -0.27 0.01 -2.84
C ARG A 107 -0.08 0.28 -1.34
N PRO A 108 0.14 1.55 -0.93
CA PRO A 108 0.34 1.89 0.47
C PRO A 108 -0.98 1.88 1.23
N TRP A 109 -0.90 1.74 2.55
CA TRP A 109 -2.02 1.91 3.47
C TRP A 109 -3.25 1.04 3.17
N HIS A 110 -3.02 -0.14 2.60
CA HIS A 110 -4.05 -1.13 2.30
C HIS A 110 -4.84 -1.60 3.52
N GLU A 111 -6.02 -2.20 3.26
CA GLU A 111 -6.92 -2.76 4.27
C GLU A 111 -7.32 -1.77 5.37
N MET A 112 -7.31 -0.48 5.05
CA MET A 112 -7.51 0.62 6.01
C MET A 112 -8.88 0.65 6.69
N ASN A 113 -9.87 -0.04 6.13
CA ASN A 113 -11.19 -0.22 6.74
C ASN A 113 -11.19 -1.28 7.85
N GLY A 114 -10.13 -2.10 7.95
CA GLY A 114 -9.86 -2.99 9.08
C GLY A 114 -9.25 -2.26 10.29
N GLY A 115 -9.18 -2.94 11.43
CA GLY A 115 -8.70 -2.37 12.70
C GLY A 115 -7.32 -2.87 13.17
N TRP A 116 -6.65 -3.69 12.36
CA TRP A 116 -5.41 -4.39 12.77
C TRP A 116 -4.12 -3.60 12.51
N PHE A 117 -4.11 -2.67 11.57
CA PHE A 117 -2.95 -1.83 11.29
C PHE A 117 -3.02 -0.48 12.00
N TRP A 118 -1.87 0.14 12.26
CA TRP A 118 -1.82 1.49 12.87
C TRP A 118 -2.40 2.60 12.00
N TRP A 119 -2.61 2.35 10.70
CA TRP A 119 -3.35 3.23 9.77
C TRP A 119 -4.81 2.82 9.58
N GLY A 120 -5.28 1.79 10.28
CA GLY A 120 -6.61 1.22 10.13
C GLY A 120 -7.72 2.07 10.77
N ALA A 121 -8.96 1.61 10.60
CA ALA A 121 -10.17 2.31 11.02
C ALA A 121 -10.28 2.52 12.53
N SER A 122 -9.64 1.66 13.32
CA SER A 122 -9.55 1.79 14.78
C SER A 122 -8.52 2.83 15.25
N SER A 123 -7.61 3.26 14.37
CA SER A 123 -6.48 4.14 14.71
C SER A 123 -6.58 5.53 14.08
N CYS A 124 -7.50 5.75 13.12
CA CYS A 124 -7.69 7.06 12.50
C CYS A 124 -9.08 7.27 11.88
N THR A 125 -9.46 8.53 11.75
CA THR A 125 -10.65 8.94 10.99
C THR A 125 -10.43 8.79 9.47
N PRO A 126 -11.51 8.69 8.66
CA PRO A 126 -11.38 8.69 7.20
C PRO A 126 -10.62 9.91 6.65
N VAL A 127 -10.83 11.10 7.25
CA VAL A 127 -10.12 12.32 6.86
C VAL A 127 -8.62 12.20 7.09
N GLN A 128 -8.20 11.70 8.26
CA GLN A 128 -6.79 11.50 8.58
C GLN A 128 -6.14 10.45 7.67
N TYR A 129 -6.85 9.35 7.38
CA TYR A 129 -6.39 8.36 6.41
C TYR A 129 -6.17 8.98 5.03
N ASN A 130 -7.13 9.77 4.54
CA ASN A 130 -7.03 10.44 3.24
C ASN A 130 -5.82 11.41 3.22
N GLN A 131 -5.60 12.16 4.31
CA GLN A 131 -4.43 13.03 4.44
C GLN A 131 -3.11 12.23 4.43
N LEU A 132 -3.05 11.06 5.07
CA LEU A 132 -1.87 10.19 5.07
C LEU A 132 -1.53 9.69 3.66
N TYR A 133 -2.55 9.23 2.93
CA TYR A 133 -2.41 8.78 1.55
C TYR A 133 -1.90 9.91 0.64
N VAL A 134 -2.54 11.08 0.71
CA VAL A 134 -2.15 12.27 -0.08
C VAL A 134 -0.76 12.78 0.29
N LYS A 135 -0.39 12.78 1.57
CA LYS A 135 0.96 13.14 2.04
C LYS A 135 2.02 12.22 1.43
N THR A 136 1.75 10.92 1.44
CA THR A 136 2.62 9.89 0.81
C THR A 136 2.82 10.17 -0.67
N LEU A 137 1.73 10.37 -1.41
CA LEU A 137 1.77 10.70 -2.83
C LEU A 137 2.58 11.96 -3.11
N ASN A 138 2.29 13.05 -2.39
CA ASN A 138 2.97 14.32 -2.60
C ASN A 138 4.48 14.22 -2.38
N ILE A 139 4.92 13.51 -1.34
CA ILE A 139 6.35 13.35 -1.02
C ILE A 139 7.06 12.52 -2.09
N LEU A 140 6.49 11.36 -2.48
CA LEU A 140 7.09 10.49 -3.48
C LEU A 140 7.12 11.16 -4.88
N THR A 141 6.04 11.80 -5.28
CA THR A 141 5.98 12.57 -6.53
C THR A 141 6.99 13.72 -6.53
N LYS A 142 7.09 14.48 -5.43
CA LYS A 142 8.08 15.57 -5.30
C LYS A 142 9.53 15.05 -5.31
N ALA A 143 9.77 13.83 -4.83
CA ALA A 143 11.07 13.17 -4.93
C ALA A 143 11.41 12.71 -6.37
N GLY A 144 10.45 12.76 -7.30
CA GLY A 144 10.63 12.40 -8.71
C GLY A 144 10.20 10.97 -9.06
N CYS A 145 9.43 10.30 -8.19
CA CYS A 145 8.89 8.96 -8.46
C CYS A 145 7.73 9.04 -9.47
N ASN A 146 8.04 9.28 -10.74
CA ASN A 146 7.07 9.41 -11.83
C ASN A 146 6.73 8.05 -12.50
N ASN A 147 7.23 6.95 -11.93
CA ASN A 147 7.09 5.57 -12.39
C ASN A 147 6.12 4.74 -11.52
N ILE A 148 5.24 5.41 -10.77
CA ILE A 148 4.29 4.77 -9.86
C ILE A 148 2.88 4.83 -10.47
N VAL A 149 2.19 3.68 -10.45
CA VAL A 149 0.73 3.58 -10.50
C VAL A 149 0.22 3.44 -9.07
N TRP A 150 -0.62 4.37 -8.61
CA TRP A 150 -1.12 4.43 -7.24
C TRP A 150 -2.34 3.54 -7.06
N ALA A 151 -2.19 2.45 -6.30
CA ALA A 151 -3.27 1.54 -5.98
C ALA A 151 -3.82 1.76 -4.58
N TRP A 152 -5.15 1.74 -4.45
CA TRP A 152 -5.87 1.84 -3.18
C TRP A 152 -6.81 0.65 -3.04
N SER A 153 -6.72 -0.07 -1.93
CA SER A 153 -7.41 -1.37 -1.76
C SER A 153 -7.91 -1.56 -0.32
N PRO A 154 -9.22 -1.34 -0.05
CA PRO A 154 -9.84 -1.76 1.20
C PRO A 154 -9.86 -3.29 1.31
N ASN A 155 -10.03 -3.79 2.53
CA ASN A 155 -10.38 -5.19 2.80
C ASN A 155 -11.86 -5.42 2.49
N LEU A 156 -12.26 -6.68 2.32
CA LEU A 156 -13.64 -7.13 2.40
C LEU A 156 -14.40 -6.44 3.55
N SER A 157 -15.59 -5.92 3.25
CA SER A 157 -16.52 -5.34 4.24
C SER A 157 -17.82 -6.14 4.26
N ASP A 158 -18.46 -6.27 5.42
CA ASP A 158 -19.78 -6.91 5.53
C ASP A 158 -20.85 -6.13 4.74
N GLU A 159 -20.75 -4.80 4.74
CA GLU A 159 -21.62 -3.90 4.00
C GLU A 159 -21.14 -3.74 2.55
N LYS A 160 -21.87 -4.37 1.62
CA LYS A 160 -21.56 -4.38 0.19
C LYS A 160 -22.20 -3.19 -0.54
N THR A 161 -21.80 -1.97 -0.18
CA THR A 161 -22.27 -0.73 -0.85
C THR A 161 -21.10 0.10 -1.36
N VAL A 162 -21.31 0.87 -2.43
CA VAL A 162 -20.30 1.78 -2.99
C VAL A 162 -19.91 2.86 -1.98
N GLU A 163 -20.89 3.36 -1.21
CA GLU A 163 -20.69 4.37 -0.19
C GLU A 163 -19.77 3.86 0.93
N LYS A 164 -19.98 2.60 1.37
CA LYS A 164 -19.10 1.98 2.37
C LYS A 164 -17.73 1.68 1.80
N PHE A 165 -17.67 1.16 0.58
CA PHE A 165 -16.42 0.90 -0.11
C PHE A 165 -15.57 2.17 -0.16
N LEU A 166 -16.13 3.28 -0.63
CA LEU A 166 -15.43 4.56 -0.80
C LEU A 166 -15.30 5.42 0.48
N GLU A 167 -15.67 4.92 1.67
CA GLU A 167 -15.65 5.68 2.93
C GLU A 167 -14.29 6.36 3.20
N ARG A 168 -13.20 5.68 2.81
CA ARG A 168 -11.80 6.13 3.01
C ARG A 168 -11.09 6.35 1.67
N PHE A 169 -11.83 6.70 0.63
CA PHE A 169 -11.27 6.99 -0.67
C PHE A 169 -10.64 8.39 -0.67
N PRO A 170 -9.34 8.54 -1.00
CA PRO A 170 -8.66 9.84 -0.95
C PRO A 170 -9.08 10.79 -2.08
N GLY A 171 -9.68 10.27 -3.15
CA GLY A 171 -10.19 11.03 -4.29
C GLY A 171 -9.56 10.58 -5.62
N GLU A 172 -10.31 10.74 -6.72
CA GLU A 172 -9.97 10.31 -8.08
C GLU A 172 -8.59 10.79 -8.57
N LYS A 173 -8.20 12.01 -8.20
CA LYS A 173 -6.90 12.59 -8.60
C LYS A 173 -5.67 11.96 -7.93
N TYR A 174 -5.87 11.07 -6.96
CA TYR A 174 -4.78 10.48 -6.16
C TYR A 174 -4.65 8.97 -6.34
N VAL A 175 -5.58 8.33 -7.04
CA VAL A 175 -5.65 6.87 -7.18
C VAL A 175 -5.79 6.52 -8.65
N ASP A 176 -4.85 5.73 -9.15
CA ASP A 176 -4.89 5.23 -10.53
C ASP A 176 -5.62 3.88 -10.63
N MET A 177 -5.65 3.10 -9.54
CA MET A 177 -6.19 1.74 -9.51
C MET A 177 -6.95 1.45 -8.21
N LEU A 178 -8.22 1.07 -8.34
CA LEU A 178 -9.00 0.50 -7.24
C LEU A 178 -8.73 -1.00 -7.13
N GLY A 179 -8.45 -1.47 -5.92
CA GLY A 179 -8.32 -2.89 -5.59
C GLY A 179 -9.21 -3.28 -4.43
N VAL A 180 -9.13 -4.54 -4.02
CA VAL A 180 -9.76 -5.04 -2.80
C VAL A 180 -9.03 -6.29 -2.33
N ASP A 181 -8.89 -6.42 -1.02
CA ASP A 181 -8.26 -7.60 -0.39
C ASP A 181 -9.37 -8.50 0.18
N VAL A 182 -9.43 -9.75 -0.29
CA VAL A 182 -10.49 -10.70 0.08
C VAL A 182 -9.87 -12.07 0.32
N TYR A 183 -9.96 -12.55 1.56
CA TYR A 183 -9.45 -13.85 1.98
C TYR A 183 -10.57 -14.75 2.49
N GLU A 184 -10.33 -16.05 2.44
CA GLU A 184 -11.18 -17.10 3.01
C GLU A 184 -10.74 -17.37 4.45
N PHE A 185 -11.68 -17.34 5.40
CA PHE A 185 -11.39 -17.62 6.81
C PHE A 185 -12.39 -18.60 7.46
N ASP A 186 -13.48 -18.94 6.77
CA ASP A 186 -14.62 -19.68 7.33
C ASP A 186 -14.62 -21.17 6.94
N ASN A 187 -13.60 -21.62 6.20
CA ASN A 187 -13.55 -22.89 5.46
C ASN A 187 -14.82 -23.18 4.64
N SER A 188 -15.39 -22.15 4.00
CA SER A 188 -16.61 -22.26 3.21
C SER A 188 -16.44 -21.63 1.83
N ASP A 189 -16.19 -22.48 0.83
CA ASP A 189 -16.07 -22.07 -0.58
C ASP A 189 -17.30 -21.28 -1.05
N ALA A 190 -18.50 -21.67 -0.61
CA ALA A 190 -19.74 -20.99 -0.99
C ALA A 190 -19.80 -19.55 -0.43
N ASN A 191 -19.44 -19.36 0.85
CA ASN A 191 -19.41 -18.03 1.46
C ASN A 191 -18.33 -17.17 0.82
N TYR A 192 -17.15 -17.74 0.54
CA TYR A 192 -16.06 -17.05 -0.13
C TYR A 192 -16.47 -16.59 -1.52
N GLN A 193 -17.03 -17.48 -2.34
CA GLN A 193 -17.48 -17.15 -3.69
C GLN A 193 -18.54 -16.05 -3.69
N GLN A 194 -19.50 -16.11 -2.76
CA GLN A 194 -20.52 -15.08 -2.61
C GLN A 194 -19.89 -13.73 -2.21
N ASN A 195 -19.01 -13.71 -1.21
CA ASN A 195 -18.34 -12.50 -0.77
C ASN A 195 -17.43 -11.91 -1.84
N LEU A 196 -16.69 -12.75 -2.56
CA LEU A 196 -15.82 -12.34 -3.66
C LEU A 196 -16.65 -11.70 -4.77
N ALA A 197 -17.70 -12.37 -5.25
CA ALA A 197 -18.55 -11.86 -6.32
C ALA A 197 -19.19 -10.51 -5.94
N ALA A 198 -19.85 -10.44 -4.78
CA ALA A 198 -20.50 -9.22 -4.33
C ALA A 198 -19.51 -8.06 -4.13
N THR A 199 -18.32 -8.34 -3.60
CA THR A 199 -17.27 -7.33 -3.41
C THR A 199 -16.71 -6.82 -4.74
N LEU A 200 -16.50 -7.71 -5.71
CA LEU A 200 -16.06 -7.32 -7.04
C LEU A 200 -17.12 -6.50 -7.79
N ASP A 201 -18.40 -6.82 -7.64
CA ASP A 201 -19.49 -6.02 -8.19
C ASP A 201 -19.46 -4.59 -7.62
N VAL A 202 -19.33 -4.44 -6.29
CA VAL A 202 -19.20 -3.14 -5.62
C VAL A 202 -17.97 -2.37 -6.11
N LEU A 203 -16.81 -3.03 -6.25
CA LEU A 203 -15.60 -2.41 -6.78
C LEU A 203 -15.83 -1.89 -8.21
N MET A 204 -16.46 -2.70 -9.07
CA MET A 204 -16.75 -2.33 -10.45
C MET A 204 -17.76 -1.19 -10.56
N GLU A 205 -18.71 -1.10 -9.64
CA GLU A 205 -19.62 0.05 -9.55
C GLU A 205 -18.92 1.30 -9.03
N ALA A 206 -18.08 1.16 -8.00
CA ALA A 206 -17.29 2.26 -7.45
C ALA A 206 -16.35 2.84 -8.52
N ALA A 207 -15.65 2.01 -9.29
CA ALA A 207 -14.75 2.40 -10.37
C ALA A 207 -15.44 3.17 -11.52
N LYS A 208 -16.76 3.08 -11.65
CA LYS A 208 -17.52 3.89 -12.63
C LYS A 208 -17.89 5.27 -12.10
N LYS A 209 -17.85 5.47 -10.77
CA LYS A 209 -18.23 6.71 -10.11
C LYS A 209 -17.04 7.64 -9.84
N VAL A 210 -15.81 7.12 -9.85
CA VAL A 210 -14.57 7.84 -9.51
C VAL A 210 -13.49 7.61 -10.55
#